data_AF-A0A7C7CM47-F1
#
_entry.id   AF-A0A7C7CM47-F1
#
_cell.length_a   1.000
_cell.length_b   1.000
_cell.length_c   1.000
_cell.angle_alpha   90.00
_cell.angle_beta   90.00
_cell.angle_gamma   90.00
#
_symmetry.space_group_name_H-M   'P 1'
#
loop_
_entity.id
_entity.type
_entity.pdbx_description
1 polymer ?
#
loop_
_entity_poly.entity_id
_entity_poly.type
_entity_poly.pdbx_seq_one_letter_code
_entity_poly.pdbx_strand_id
1 'polypeptide(L)'
;MHIFTMGYVDFSMEMPLFQHFENEWITFGVFFVFIFFLIGIAEFVRSKLKWGPEASRKMVHVIVGIMVACCPLIFRSNIQPITLAAIFIVVNATALNIDAFKGMHDTKRKTFGTVYFPIAFLILAAFFWEKPITLILSMLVMT
;
A
#
# COMPACT_ATOMS: atom_id res chain seq x y z
N MET A 1 48.94 16.88 19.24
CA MET A 1 48.03 15.81 19.66
C MET A 1 46.66 16.43 19.88
N HIS A 2 45.60 15.75 19.41
CA HIS A 2 44.18 16.15 19.34
C HIS A 2 43.72 16.86 18.06
N ILE A 3 43.54 16.05 17.02
CA ILE A 3 42.62 16.32 15.90
C ILE A 3 41.22 15.90 16.37
N PHE A 4 40.28 16.84 16.39
CA PHE A 4 38.87 16.61 16.67
C PHE A 4 38.25 15.91 15.45
N THR A 5 38.08 14.59 15.51
CA THR A 5 37.22 13.88 14.54
C THR A 5 35.77 14.09 14.96
N MET A 6 35.10 15.00 14.25
CA MET A 6 33.65 15.13 14.25
C MET A 6 33.08 13.81 13.74
N GLY A 7 32.63 12.96 14.66
CA GLY A 7 31.92 11.73 14.33
C GLY A 7 30.70 12.11 13.53
N TYR A 8 30.65 11.68 12.27
CA TYR A 8 29.40 11.53 11.56
C TYR A 8 28.58 10.60 12.44
N VAL A 9 27.58 11.16 13.14
CA VAL A 9 26.53 10.36 13.75
C VAL A 9 25.83 9.76 12.54
N ASP A 10 26.21 8.53 12.19
CA ASP A 10 25.41 7.69 11.32
C ASP A 10 24.06 7.59 12.00
N PHE A 11 23.14 8.46 11.59
CA PHE A 11 21.73 8.37 11.93
C PHE A 11 21.19 7.21 11.08
N SER A 12 21.68 5.99 11.34
CA SER A 12 20.95 4.78 11.06
C SER A 12 19.72 4.85 11.97
N MET A 13 18.73 5.59 11.50
CA MET A 13 17.41 5.68 12.08
C MET A 13 16.80 4.29 11.90
N GLU A 14 17.21 3.34 12.77
CA GLU A 14 16.56 2.04 12.84
C GLU A 14 15.12 2.33 13.24
N MET A 15 14.23 2.27 12.24
CA MET A 15 12.82 2.53 12.48
C MET A 15 12.30 1.49 13.48
N PRO A 16 11.48 1.91 14.46
CA PRO A 16 10.92 0.97 15.41
C PRO A 16 10.08 -0.06 14.66
N LEU A 17 10.46 -1.32 14.80
CA LEU A 17 9.72 -2.45 14.24
C LEU A 17 8.64 -2.87 15.25
N PHE A 18 7.38 -2.67 14.92
CA PHE A 18 6.23 -3.11 15.71
C PHE A 18 5.81 -4.53 15.31
N GLN A 19 6.72 -5.49 15.47
CA GLN A 19 6.43 -6.90 15.18
C GLN A 19 5.50 -7.46 16.27
N HIS A 20 4.21 -7.63 15.94
CA HIS A 20 3.21 -8.17 16.87
C HIS A 20 3.29 -9.70 17.02
N PHE A 21 3.62 -10.42 15.94
CA PHE A 21 3.74 -11.87 15.92
C PHE A 21 5.14 -12.29 15.50
N GLU A 22 5.68 -13.35 16.10
CA GLU A 22 6.99 -13.92 15.71
C GLU A 22 6.99 -14.40 14.26
N ASN A 23 5.84 -14.88 13.76
CA ASN A 23 5.68 -15.32 12.37
C ASN A 23 5.13 -14.20 11.48
N GLU A 24 5.96 -13.70 10.57
CA GLU A 24 5.59 -12.63 9.63
C GLU A 24 4.45 -13.02 8.69
N TRP A 25 4.26 -14.31 8.37
CA TRP A 25 3.15 -14.77 7.53
C TRP A 25 1.81 -14.71 8.25
N ILE A 26 1.80 -14.86 9.58
CA ILE A 26 0.60 -14.66 10.40
C ILE A 26 0.26 -13.17 10.42
N THR A 27 1.25 -12.31 10.67
CA THR A 27 1.07 -10.84 10.59
C THR A 27 0.53 -10.44 9.21
N PHE A 28 1.08 -11.01 8.14
CA PHE A 28 0.61 -10.79 6.78
C PHE A 28 -0.84 -11.25 6.59
N GLY A 29 -1.20 -12.44 7.05
CA GLY A 29 -2.56 -12.96 6.94
C GLY A 29 -3.59 -12.06 7.66
N VAL A 30 -3.29 -11.64 8.89
CA VAL A 30 -4.14 -10.71 9.65
C VAL A 30 -4.25 -9.37 8.93
N PHE A 31 -3.12 -8.82 8.49
CA PHE A 31 -3.08 -7.54 7.76
C PHE A 31 -3.89 -7.61 6.46
N PHE A 32 -3.72 -8.68 5.69
CA PHE A 32 -4.46 -8.93 4.46
C PHE A 32 -5.97 -8.95 4.69
N VAL A 33 -6.43 -9.76 5.65
CA VAL A 33 -7.87 -9.83 6.02
C VAL A 33 -8.38 -8.46 6.45
N PHE A 34 -7.59 -7.70 7.19
CA PHE A 34 -7.94 -6.35 7.62
C PHE A 34 -8.11 -5.37 6.45
N ILE A 35 -7.25 -5.44 5.42
CA ILE A 35 -7.42 -4.62 4.21
C ILE A 35 -8.76 -4.92 3.53
N PHE A 36 -9.06 -6.20 3.31
CA PHE A 36 -10.32 -6.62 2.67
C PHE A 36 -11.54 -6.19 3.48
N PHE A 37 -11.44 -6.26 4.81
CA PHE A 37 -12.48 -5.79 5.71
C PHE A 37 -12.71 -4.27 5.56
N LEU A 38 -11.65 -3.46 5.52
CA LEU A 38 -11.77 -2.01 5.31
C LEU A 38 -12.37 -1.66 3.93
N ILE A 39 -11.96 -2.37 2.88
CA ILE A 39 -12.54 -2.22 1.53
C ILE A 39 -14.04 -2.55 1.56
N GLY A 40 -14.41 -3.65 2.23
CA GLY A 40 -15.80 -4.07 2.40
C GLY A 40 -16.65 -3.03 3.14
N ILE A 41 -16.13 -2.46 4.23
CA ILE A 41 -16.79 -1.36 4.96
C ILE A 41 -16.95 -0.14 4.04
N ALA A 42 -15.91 0.25 3.31
CA ALA A 42 -15.96 1.42 2.44
C ALA A 42 -17.01 1.29 1.33
N GLU A 43 -17.16 0.10 0.74
CA GLU A 43 -18.19 -0.18 -0.26
C GLU A 43 -19.60 -0.25 0.38
N PHE A 44 -19.71 -0.80 1.61
CA PHE A 44 -20.97 -0.80 2.35
C PHE A 44 -21.45 0.62 2.70
N VAL A 45 -20.54 1.46 3.20
CA VAL A 45 -20.78 2.88 3.49
C VAL A 45 -21.19 3.61 2.22
N ARG A 46 -20.49 3.39 1.09
CA ARG A 46 -20.87 3.93 -0.21
C ARG A 46 -22.30 3.55 -0.60
N SER A 47 -22.65 2.26 -0.46
CA SER A 47 -23.98 1.75 -0.78
C SER A 47 -25.08 2.42 0.07
N LYS A 48 -24.80 2.66 1.36
CA LYS A 48 -25.72 3.33 2.28
C LYS A 48 -25.83 4.85 2.06
N LEU A 49 -24.72 5.56 1.83
CA LEU A 49 -24.70 7.02 1.65
C LEU A 49 -24.95 7.48 0.20
N LYS A 50 -25.14 6.56 -0.75
CA LYS A 50 -25.28 6.86 -2.20
C LYS A 50 -24.14 7.72 -2.76
N TRP A 51 -22.95 7.62 -2.18
CA TRP A 51 -21.79 8.36 -2.65
C TRP A 51 -21.39 7.94 -4.06
N GLY A 52 -20.92 8.91 -4.83
CA GLY A 52 -20.39 8.66 -6.17
C GLY A 52 -19.26 7.62 -6.11
N PRO A 53 -19.15 6.72 -7.12
CA PRO A 53 -18.10 5.70 -7.18
C PRO A 53 -16.67 6.28 -7.10
N GLU A 54 -16.48 7.56 -7.45
CA GLU A 54 -15.20 8.25 -7.38
C GLU A 54 -14.80 8.60 -5.94
N ALA A 55 -15.74 9.10 -5.12
CA ALA A 55 -15.47 9.48 -3.74
C ALA A 55 -15.10 8.27 -2.87
N SER A 56 -15.84 7.17 -3.02
CA SER A 56 -15.54 5.91 -2.34
C SER A 56 -14.16 5.36 -2.73
N ARG A 57 -13.80 5.42 -4.02
CA ARG A 57 -12.46 5.01 -4.49
C ARG A 57 -11.35 5.85 -3.88
N LYS A 58 -11.50 7.17 -3.81
CA LYS A 58 -10.51 8.07 -3.15
C LYS A 58 -10.38 7.74 -1.67
N MET A 59 -11.49 7.52 -0.97
CA MET A 59 -11.46 7.16 0.46
C MET A 59 -10.73 5.84 0.71
N VAL A 60 -11.03 4.79 -0.06
CA VAL A 60 -10.30 3.50 0.02
C VAL A 60 -8.82 3.70 -0.26
N HIS A 61 -8.49 4.49 -1.27
CA HIS A 61 -7.11 4.78 -1.63
C HIS A 61 -6.34 5.43 -0.48
N VAL A 62 -6.93 6.44 0.16
CA VAL A 62 -6.32 7.14 1.30
C VAL A 62 -6.11 6.20 2.48
N ILE A 63 -7.13 5.45 2.86
CA ILE A 63 -7.07 4.55 4.02
C ILE A 63 -6.06 3.42 3.78
N VAL A 64 -6.16 2.72 2.64
CA VAL A 64 -5.27 1.62 2.31
C VAL A 64 -3.85 2.13 2.06
N GLY A 65 -3.70 3.30 1.45
CA GLY A 65 -2.38 3.86 1.14
C GLY A 65 -1.59 4.28 2.37
N ILE A 66 -2.24 4.91 3.36
CA ILE A 66 -1.62 5.19 4.66
C ILE A 66 -1.23 3.88 5.35
N MET A 67 -2.09 2.86 5.30
CA MET A 67 -1.83 1.58 5.95
C MET A 67 -0.66 0.84 5.31
N VAL A 68 -0.56 0.85 3.98
CA VAL A 68 0.56 0.26 3.23
C VAL A 68 1.84 1.08 3.41
N ALA A 69 1.74 2.41 3.57
CA ALA A 69 2.90 3.23 3.94
C ALA A 69 3.51 2.78 5.27
N CYS A 70 2.70 2.30 6.22
CA CYS A 70 3.18 1.75 7.49
C CYS A 70 3.80 0.35 7.38
N CYS A 71 3.81 -0.32 6.22
CA CYS A 71 4.40 -1.67 6.07
C CYS A 71 5.85 -1.79 6.57
N PRO A 72 6.78 -0.85 6.31
CA PRO A 72 8.16 -0.93 6.82
C PRO A 72 8.27 -0.81 8.34
N LEU A 73 7.21 -0.39 9.03
CA LEU A 73 7.14 -0.37 10.49
C LEU A 73 6.65 -1.69 11.07
N ILE A 74 5.98 -2.53 10.27
CA ILE A 74 5.27 -3.74 10.72
C ILE A 74 6.03 -5.00 10.29
N PHE A 75 6.61 -4.99 9.10
CA PHE A 75 7.32 -6.12 8.50
C PHE A 75 8.82 -5.88 8.50
N ARG A 76 9.60 -6.91 8.81
CA ARG A 76 11.06 -6.86 8.70
C ARG A 76 11.49 -7.18 7.26
N SER A 77 10.84 -8.17 6.66
CA SER A 77 11.07 -8.59 5.29
C SER A 77 10.21 -7.82 4.28
N ASN A 78 10.76 -7.60 3.08
CA ASN A 78 10.02 -7.03 1.95
C ASN A 78 9.14 -8.05 1.23
N ILE A 79 9.29 -9.35 1.52
CA ILE A 79 8.61 -10.43 0.80
C ILE A 79 7.09 -10.33 0.99
N GLN A 80 6.61 -10.07 2.20
CA GLN A 80 5.18 -10.03 2.50
C GLN A 80 4.52 -8.79 1.87
N PRO A 81 5.08 -7.57 1.98
CA PRO A 81 4.57 -6.41 1.26
C PRO A 81 4.63 -6.53 -0.27
N ILE A 82 5.68 -7.13 -0.84
CA ILE A 82 5.75 -7.40 -2.29
C ILE A 82 4.67 -8.39 -2.72
N THR A 83 4.46 -9.45 -1.94
CA THR A 83 3.39 -10.43 -2.18
C THR A 83 2.01 -9.76 -2.15
N LEU A 84 1.79 -8.87 -1.17
CA LEU A 84 0.58 -8.06 -1.07
C LEU A 84 0.37 -7.25 -2.36
N ALA A 85 1.39 -6.52 -2.78
CA ALA A 85 1.35 -5.68 -3.97
C ALA A 85 1.03 -6.50 -5.22
N ALA A 86 1.69 -7.65 -5.40
CA ALA A 86 1.46 -8.55 -6.52
C ALA A 86 0.00 -9.06 -6.57
N ILE A 87 -0.57 -9.47 -5.43
CA ILE A 87 -1.98 -9.89 -5.35
C ILE A 87 -2.91 -8.76 -5.77
N PHE A 88 -2.70 -7.54 -5.23
CA PHE A 88 -3.52 -6.39 -5.58
C PHE A 88 -3.40 -5.99 -7.06
N ILE A 89 -2.23 -6.14 -7.68
CA ILE A 89 -2.06 -5.92 -9.12
C ILE A 89 -2.90 -6.91 -9.91
N VAL A 90 -2.81 -8.21 -9.60
CA VAL A 90 -3.56 -9.26 -10.31
C VAL A 90 -5.06 -9.04 -10.15
N VAL A 91 -5.54 -8.84 -8.92
CA VAL A 91 -6.97 -8.61 -8.64
C VAL A 91 -7.48 -7.37 -9.39
N ASN A 92 -6.77 -6.24 -9.31
CA ASN A 92 -7.19 -5.02 -9.99
C ASN A 92 -7.09 -5.13 -11.53
N ALA A 93 -6.10 -5.83 -12.06
CA ALA A 93 -5.96 -6.08 -13.49
C ALA A 93 -7.11 -6.95 -14.02
N THR A 94 -7.48 -8.02 -13.31
CA THR A 94 -8.63 -8.87 -13.68
C THR A 94 -9.93 -8.08 -13.61
N ALA A 95 -10.13 -7.25 -12.57
CA ALA A 95 -11.30 -6.38 -12.46
C ALA A 95 -11.40 -5.39 -13.64
N LEU A 96 -10.29 -4.76 -14.03
CA LEU A 96 -10.26 -3.87 -15.20
C LEU A 96 -10.58 -4.59 -16.51
N ASN A 97 -10.14 -5.83 -16.69
CA ASN A 97 -10.47 -6.62 -17.88
C ASN A 97 -11.97 -6.92 -17.93
N ILE A 98 -12.59 -7.33 -16.81
CA ILE A 98 -14.03 -7.59 -16.72
C ILE A 98 -14.85 -6.31 -17.00
N ASP A 99 -14.46 -5.18 -16.40
CA ASP A 99 -15.11 -3.89 -16.68
C ASP A 99 -14.78 -3.37 -18.09
N ALA A 100 -13.66 -3.77 -18.69
CA ALA A 100 -13.35 -3.46 -20.09
C ALA A 100 -14.29 -4.15 -21.06
N PHE A 101 -14.66 -5.40 -20.80
CA PHE A 101 -15.69 -6.09 -21.58
C PHE A 101 -17.07 -5.44 -21.43
N LYS A 102 -17.41 -4.89 -20.25
CA LYS A 102 -18.66 -4.12 -20.04
C LYS A 102 -18.62 -2.73 -20.68
N GLY A 103 -17.49 -2.05 -20.66
CA GLY A 103 -17.32 -0.67 -21.15
C GLY A 103 -17.25 -0.52 -22.67
N MET A 104 -17.20 -1.63 -23.43
CA MET A 104 -17.26 -1.59 -24.90
C MET A 104 -18.65 -1.15 -25.43
N HIS A 105 -19.65 -1.05 -24.55
CA HIS A 105 -21.00 -0.55 -24.86
C HIS A 105 -21.39 0.75 -24.15
N ASP A 106 -20.54 1.36 -23.31
CA ASP A 106 -20.92 2.59 -22.61
C ASP A 106 -19.71 3.49 -22.30
N THR A 107 -19.75 4.70 -22.87
CA THR A 107 -18.70 5.71 -22.76
C THR A 107 -18.70 6.35 -21.37
N LYS A 108 -17.94 5.78 -20.42
CA LYS A 108 -17.58 6.47 -19.15
C LYS A 108 -16.11 6.24 -18.80
N ARG A 109 -15.38 7.33 -18.56
CA ARG A 109 -13.92 7.37 -18.32
C ARG A 109 -13.42 6.26 -17.39
N LYS A 110 -12.49 5.44 -17.87
CA LYS A 110 -11.75 4.50 -17.03
C LYS A 110 -10.67 5.24 -16.24
N THR A 111 -10.59 4.95 -14.95
CA THR A 111 -9.57 5.47 -14.03
C THR A 111 -8.66 4.31 -13.66
N PHE A 112 -7.41 4.34 -14.12
CA PHE A 112 -6.43 3.25 -13.94
C PHE A 112 -5.66 3.33 -12.61
N GLY A 113 -5.98 4.31 -11.76
CA GLY A 113 -5.24 4.57 -10.51
C GLY A 113 -5.20 3.38 -9.54
N THR A 114 -6.17 2.46 -9.61
CA THR A 114 -6.20 1.25 -8.78
C THR A 114 -5.15 0.21 -9.14
N VAL A 115 -4.60 0.26 -10.37
CA VAL A 115 -3.51 -0.63 -10.82
C VAL A 115 -2.14 0.03 -10.68
N TYR A 116 -2.04 1.33 -11.01
CA TYR A 116 -0.75 2.03 -10.92
C TYR A 116 -0.23 2.14 -9.49
N PHE A 117 -1.11 2.28 -8.51
CA PHE A 117 -0.73 2.38 -7.10
C PHE A 117 0.00 1.15 -6.56
N PRO A 118 -0.55 -0.09 -6.64
CA PRO A 118 0.18 -1.26 -6.16
C PRO A 118 1.42 -1.56 -7.02
N ILE A 119 1.47 -1.16 -8.29
CA ILE A 119 2.71 -1.24 -9.11
C ILE A 119 3.81 -0.34 -8.54
N ALA A 120 3.49 0.93 -8.26
CA ALA A 120 4.45 1.86 -7.70
C ALA A 120 4.93 1.39 -6.32
N PHE A 121 4.02 0.91 -5.48
CA PHE A 121 4.40 0.30 -4.20
C PHE A 121 5.31 -0.92 -4.36
N LEU A 122 5.04 -1.80 -5.33
CA LEU A 122 5.89 -2.97 -5.61
C LEU A 122 7.32 -2.54 -5.96
N ILE A 123 7.48 -1.53 -6.83
CA ILE A 123 8.80 -1.00 -7.21
C ILE A 123 9.51 -0.40 -5.99
N LEU A 124 8.80 0.39 -5.18
CA LEU A 124 9.37 0.98 -3.96
C LEU A 124 9.79 -0.09 -2.95
N ALA A 125 8.95 -1.10 -2.71
CA ALA A 125 9.25 -2.20 -1.79
C ALA A 125 10.38 -3.11 -2.30
N ALA A 126 10.55 -3.26 -3.61
CA ALA A 126 11.62 -4.07 -4.18
C ALA A 126 12.99 -3.38 -4.10
N PHE A 127 13.07 -2.07 -4.38
CA PHE A 127 14.35 -1.35 -4.51
C PHE A 127 14.72 -0.49 -3.29
N PHE A 128 13.74 -0.01 -2.53
CA PHE A 128 13.95 1.00 -1.48
C PHE A 128 13.55 0.51 -0.08
N TRP A 129 13.45 -0.81 0.13
CA TRP A 129 13.09 -1.38 1.44
C TRP A 129 14.07 -1.00 2.57
N GLU A 130 15.36 -0.99 2.25
CA GLU A 130 16.44 -0.58 3.17
C GLU A 130 16.33 0.90 3.61
N LYS A 131 15.48 1.69 2.95
CA LYS A 131 15.22 3.10 3.27
C LYS A 131 13.74 3.29 3.65
N PRO A 132 13.32 2.83 4.83
CA PRO A 132 11.91 2.82 5.24
C PRO A 132 11.27 4.22 5.21
N ILE A 133 12.02 5.27 5.58
CA ILE A 133 11.55 6.66 5.55
C ILE A 133 11.25 7.12 4.12
N THR A 134 12.11 6.79 3.16
CA THR A 134 11.89 7.11 1.74
C THR A 134 10.63 6.44 1.24
N LEU A 135 10.44 5.16 1.57
CA LEU A 135 9.25 4.40 1.20
C LEU A 135 7.97 5.01 1.81
N ILE A 136 7.96 5.30 3.11
CA ILE A 136 6.82 5.94 3.79
C ILE A 136 6.46 7.27 3.13
N LEU A 137 7.44 8.16 2.94
CA LEU A 137 7.19 9.49 2.35
C LEU A 137 6.70 9.40 0.91
N SER A 138 7.31 8.54 0.08
CA SER A 138 6.86 8.32 -1.29
C SER A 138 5.43 7.79 -1.35
N MET A 139 5.06 6.87 -0.44
CA MET A 139 3.71 6.34 -0.37
C MET A 139 2.70 7.38 0.08
N LEU A 140 3.03 8.21 1.07
CA LEU A 140 2.14 9.27 1.54
C LEU A 140 1.89 10.36 0.49
N VAL A 141 2.88 10.67 -0.36
CA VAL A 141 2.71 11.63 -1.47
C VAL A 141 1.82 11.07 -2.59
N MET A 142 1.86 9.76 -2.81
CA MET A 142 1.09 9.09 -3.86
C MET A 142 -0.38 8.84 -3.47
N THR A 143 -0.66 8.82 -2.16
CA THR A 143 -1.95 8.46 -1.56
C THR A 143 -2.91 9.66 -1.51
#